data_AF-A0A2V6XLZ8-F1
#
_entry.id   AF-A0A2V6XLZ8-F1
#
_cell.length_a   1.000
_cell.length_b   1.000
_cell.length_c   1.000
_cell.angle_alpha   90.00
_cell.angle_beta   90.00
_cell.angle_gamma   90.00
#
_symmetry.space_group_name_H-M   'P 1'
#
loop_
_entity.id
_entity.type
_entity.pdbx_description
1 polymer ?
#
loop_
_entity_poly.entity_id
_entity_poly.type
_entity_poly.pdbx_seq_one_letter_code
_entity_poly.pdbx_strand_id
1 'polypeptide(L)'
;MRQTNDQQTATEALRTQAGPYRVTLDAEGWPRIEGRYGQIEHHDRALLAVDSQAVRKLAPLVALGARRHQIGDEEYRLLFEPALLGDVARVIRARRRAGGKGQSADVMACDNR
;
A
#
# COMPACT_ATOMS: atom_id res chain seq x y z
N MET A 1 20.59 -8.77 -1.20
CA MET A 1 20.57 -8.46 -2.65
C MET A 1 20.48 -6.95 -2.82
N ARG A 2 21.18 -6.37 -3.80
CA ARG A 2 21.07 -4.95 -4.13
C ARG A 2 19.89 -4.79 -5.11
N GLN A 3 18.94 -3.91 -4.81
CA GLN A 3 17.81 -3.64 -5.70
C GLN A 3 18.29 -3.13 -7.06
N THR A 4 17.64 -3.56 -8.14
CA THR A 4 17.85 -2.98 -9.48
C THR A 4 17.34 -1.53 -9.52
N ASN A 5 17.74 -0.76 -10.54
CA ASN A 5 17.25 0.62 -10.70
C ASN A 5 15.73 0.68 -10.86
N ASP A 6 15.12 -0.30 -11.53
CA ASP A 6 13.67 -0.40 -11.68
C ASP A 6 12.98 -0.66 -10.32
N GLN A 7 13.54 -1.53 -9.50
CA GLN A 7 13.03 -1.81 -8.15
C GLN A 7 13.15 -0.60 -7.22
N GLN A 8 14.24 0.15 -7.32
CA GLN A 8 14.43 1.40 -6.56
C GLN A 8 13.40 2.45 -6.99
N THR A 9 13.24 2.65 -8.30
CA THR A 9 12.25 3.58 -8.87
C THR A 9 10.82 3.22 -8.45
N ALA A 10 10.45 1.94 -8.55
CA ALA A 10 9.16 1.45 -8.11
C ALA A 10 8.96 1.66 -6.59
N THR A 11 10.02 1.44 -5.80
CA THR A 11 9.98 1.61 -4.34
C THR A 11 9.74 3.07 -3.96
N GLU A 12 10.41 4.00 -4.63
CA GLU A 12 10.23 5.44 -4.41
C GLU A 12 8.83 5.91 -4.84
N ALA A 13 8.35 5.45 -5.99
CA ALA A 13 7.00 5.74 -6.47
C ALA A 13 5.94 5.24 -5.48
N LEU A 14 6.02 3.98 -5.04
CA LEU A 14 5.05 3.43 -4.10
C LEU A 14 5.13 4.12 -2.74
N ARG A 15 6.33 4.46 -2.24
CA ARG A 15 6.48 5.21 -0.98
C ARG A 15 5.84 6.59 -1.03
N THR A 16 5.92 7.27 -2.17
CA THR A 16 5.28 8.57 -2.38
C THR A 16 3.75 8.45 -2.33
N GLN A 17 3.20 7.38 -2.90
CA GLN A 17 1.77 7.11 -2.96
C GLN A 17 1.21 6.49 -1.66
N ALA A 18 2.03 5.76 -0.89
CA ALA A 18 1.61 4.96 0.25
C ALA A 18 1.11 5.77 1.46
N GLY A 19 1.41 7.07 1.54
CA GLY A 19 0.99 7.92 2.65
C GLY A 19 1.29 7.29 4.05
N PRO A 20 0.25 6.95 4.86
CA PRO A 20 0.45 6.39 6.21
C PRO A 20 0.76 4.87 6.21
N TYR A 21 0.71 4.20 5.06
CA TYR A 21 0.87 2.75 4.99
C TYR A 21 2.34 2.32 4.96
N ARG A 22 2.61 1.14 5.53
CA ARG A 22 3.96 0.59 5.58
C ARG A 22 4.28 -0.10 4.25
N VAL A 23 5.28 0.42 3.54
CA VAL A 23 5.90 -0.24 2.39
C VAL A 23 7.00 -1.18 2.88
N THR A 24 6.93 -2.45 2.49
CA THR A 24 7.95 -3.48 2.67
C THR A 24 8.47 -3.96 1.31
N LEU A 25 9.55 -4.72 1.31
CA LEU A 25 10.06 -5.38 0.10
C LEU A 25 9.73 -6.87 0.20
N ASP A 26 9.39 -7.48 -0.92
CA ASP A 26 9.31 -8.94 -1.03
C ASP A 26 10.71 -9.60 -1.14
N ALA A 27 10.75 -10.91 -1.36
CA ALA A 27 11.99 -11.67 -1.45
C ALA A 27 12.81 -11.31 -2.71
N GLU A 28 12.12 -10.90 -3.78
CA GLU A 28 12.69 -10.44 -5.04
C GLU A 28 13.14 -8.96 -4.99
N GLY A 29 12.72 -8.21 -3.98
CA GLY A 29 13.09 -6.81 -3.76
C GLY A 29 12.09 -5.80 -4.29
N TRP A 30 10.88 -6.22 -4.69
CA TRP A 30 9.81 -5.33 -5.15
C TRP A 30 9.01 -4.75 -3.97
N PRO A 31 8.54 -3.50 -4.10
CA PRO A 31 7.82 -2.83 -3.04
C PRO A 31 6.37 -3.33 -2.96
N ARG A 32 5.93 -3.63 -1.74
CA ARG A 32 4.55 -4.02 -1.44
C ARG A 32 4.02 -3.34 -0.18
N ILE A 33 2.70 -3.21 -0.08
CA ILE A 33 1.99 -2.80 1.14
C ILE A 33 1.17 -4.00 1.60
N GLU A 34 1.61 -4.62 2.69
CA GLU A 34 0.94 -5.79 3.25
C GLU A 34 -0.32 -5.41 4.03
N GLY A 35 -1.39 -6.18 3.85
CA GLY A 35 -2.63 -6.11 4.61
C GLY A 35 -3.06 -7.46 5.16
N ARG A 36 -4.12 -7.46 5.97
CA ARG A 36 -4.69 -8.69 6.53
C ARG A 36 -5.36 -9.57 5.48
N TYR A 37 -5.89 -8.96 4.43
CA TYR A 37 -6.67 -9.64 3.39
C TYR A 37 -6.02 -9.57 2.02
N GLY A 38 -4.70 -9.40 1.94
CA GLY A 38 -3.98 -9.27 0.68
C GLY A 38 -2.87 -8.25 0.77
N GLN A 39 -2.29 -7.91 -0.37
CA GLN A 39 -1.19 -6.97 -0.49
C GLN A 39 -1.37 -6.08 -1.72
N ILE A 40 -0.87 -4.85 -1.65
CA ILE A 40 -0.76 -3.97 -2.81
C ILE A 40 0.66 -4.07 -3.35
N GLU A 41 0.79 -4.27 -4.64
CA GLU A 41 2.03 -4.42 -5.38
C GLU A 41 2.14 -3.35 -6.47
N HIS A 42 3.38 -3.06 -6.87
CA HIS A 42 3.63 -2.30 -8.08
C HIS A 42 3.39 -3.19 -9.31
N HIS A 43 2.59 -2.73 -10.27
CA HIS A 43 2.35 -3.44 -11.53
C HIS A 43 3.07 -2.76 -12.69
N ASP A 44 2.77 -1.48 -12.91
CA ASP A 44 3.37 -0.66 -13.97
C ASP A 44 3.52 0.79 -13.48
N ARG A 45 4.15 1.67 -14.28
CA ARG A 45 4.38 3.09 -13.91
C ARG A 45 3.12 3.86 -13.52
N ALA A 46 1.95 3.46 -14.03
CA ALA A 46 0.68 4.16 -13.81
C ALA A 46 -0.29 3.41 -12.88
N LEU A 47 -0.11 2.10 -12.68
CA LEU A 47 -1.12 1.25 -12.03
C LEU A 47 -0.52 0.45 -10.88
N LEU A 48 -1.37 0.21 -9.88
CA LEU A 48 -1.08 -0.67 -8.76
C LEU A 48 -1.92 -1.94 -8.86
N ALA A 49 -1.37 -3.05 -8.37
CA ALA A 49 -2.09 -4.30 -8.25
C ALA A 49 -2.48 -4.55 -6.78
N VAL A 50 -3.67 -5.11 -6.56
CA VAL A 50 -4.02 -5.75 -5.29
C VAL A 50 -4.11 -7.25 -5.53
N ASP A 51 -3.30 -7.98 -4.78
CA ASP A 51 -3.22 -9.43 -4.78
C ASP A 51 -3.85 -9.98 -3.50
N SER A 52 -4.78 -10.92 -3.62
CA SER A 52 -5.56 -11.41 -2.49
C SER A 52 -6.20 -12.77 -2.75
N GLN A 53 -6.25 -13.57 -1.70
CA GLN A 53 -7.04 -14.82 -1.64
C GLN A 53 -8.41 -14.63 -0.97
N ALA A 54 -8.70 -13.43 -0.47
CA ALA A 54 -9.92 -13.17 0.30
C ALA A 54 -11.09 -12.86 -0.64
N VAL A 55 -11.76 -13.89 -1.20
CA VAL A 55 -12.86 -13.75 -2.17
C VAL A 55 -13.95 -12.76 -1.72
N ARG A 56 -14.28 -12.74 -0.42
CA ARG A 56 -15.22 -11.77 0.19
C ARG A 56 -14.82 -10.29 0.01
N LYS A 57 -13.58 -10.00 -0.37
CA LYS A 57 -13.06 -8.64 -0.62
C LYS A 57 -13.05 -8.27 -2.10
N LEU A 58 -13.29 -9.22 -3.00
CA LEU A 58 -13.35 -8.99 -4.44
C LEU A 58 -14.43 -7.96 -4.80
N ALA A 59 -15.67 -8.17 -4.36
CA ALA A 59 -16.78 -7.25 -4.69
C ALA A 59 -16.55 -5.82 -4.16
N PRO A 60 -16.13 -5.60 -2.90
CA PRO A 60 -15.74 -4.27 -2.43
C PRO A 60 -14.62 -3.61 -3.24
N LEU A 61 -13.60 -4.37 -3.66
CA LEU A 61 -12.49 -3.82 -4.46
C LEU A 61 -12.95 -3.42 -5.87
N VAL A 62 -13.77 -4.26 -6.51
CA VAL A 62 -14.36 -3.95 -7.82
C VAL A 62 -15.27 -2.72 -7.75
N ALA A 63 -16.04 -2.57 -6.67
CA ALA A 63 -16.90 -1.40 -6.46
C ALA A 63 -16.11 -0.09 -6.32
N LEU A 64 -14.85 -0.14 -5.88
CA LEU A 64 -13.96 1.03 -5.87
C LEU A 64 -13.40 1.37 -7.26
N GLY A 65 -13.63 0.55 -8.27
CA GLY A 65 -13.10 0.71 -9.62
C GLY A 65 -11.88 -0.15 -9.92
N ALA A 66 -11.49 -1.07 -9.04
CA ALA A 66 -10.43 -2.03 -9.35
C ALA A 66 -10.89 -3.00 -10.45
N ARG A 67 -10.04 -3.20 -11.45
CA ARG A 67 -10.34 -4.00 -12.64
C ARG A 67 -9.67 -5.36 -12.55
N ARG A 68 -10.34 -6.40 -13.04
CA ARG A 68 -9.78 -7.76 -13.06
C ARG A 68 -8.56 -7.82 -13.97
N HIS A 69 -7.47 -8.38 -13.44
CA HIS A 69 -6.28 -8.68 -14.22
C HIS A 69 -6.01 -10.18 -14.25
N GLN A 70 -6.09 -10.85 -13.11
CA GLN A 70 -6.07 -12.32 -13.02
C GLN A 70 -7.09 -12.76 -11.96
N ILE A 71 -7.87 -13.80 -12.26
CA ILE A 71 -8.78 -14.45 -11.30
C ILE A 71 -8.52 -15.95 -11.42
N GLY A 72 -7.90 -16.53 -10.41
CA GLY A 72 -7.84 -17.98 -10.21
C GLY A 72 -9.00 -18.45 -9.32
N ASP A 73 -9.02 -19.74 -9.03
CA ASP A 73 -10.03 -20.35 -8.16
C ASP A 73 -9.94 -19.84 -6.71
N GLU A 74 -8.73 -19.61 -6.22
CA GLU A 74 -8.47 -19.22 -4.82
C GLU A 74 -7.83 -17.83 -4.67
N GLU A 75 -7.28 -17.28 -5.76
CA GLU A 75 -6.53 -16.03 -5.75
C GLU A 75 -7.05 -15.08 -6.82
N TYR A 76 -6.95 -13.79 -6.56
CA TYR A 76 -7.22 -12.78 -7.57
C TYR A 76 -6.25 -11.62 -7.48
N ARG A 77 -6.00 -11.04 -8.65
CA ARG A 77 -5.20 -9.86 -8.86
C ARG A 77 -6.01 -8.83 -9.62
N LEU A 78 -6.22 -7.67 -9.00
CA LEU A 78 -6.95 -6.54 -9.60
C LEU A 78 -6.00 -5.36 -9.78
N LEU A 79 -6.18 -4.61 -10.87
CA LEU A 79 -5.47 -3.37 -11.13
C LEU A 79 -6.32 -2.17 -10.73
N PHE A 80 -5.69 -1.14 -10.18
CA PHE A 80 -6.36 0.08 -9.78
C PHE A 80 -5.42 1.30 -9.89
N GLU A 81 -6.04 2.48 -10.01
CA GLU A 81 -5.34 3.76 -10.07
C GLU A 81 -4.73 4.12 -8.70
N PRO A 82 -3.51 4.71 -8.63
CA PRO A 82 -2.89 5.11 -7.37
C PRO A 82 -3.76 6.03 -6.50
N ALA A 83 -4.66 6.81 -7.11
CA ALA A 83 -5.63 7.63 -6.39
C ALA A 83 -6.55 6.82 -5.45
N LEU A 84 -6.80 5.55 -5.77
CA LEU A 84 -7.63 4.64 -4.99
C LEU A 84 -6.84 3.88 -3.90
N LEU A 85 -5.53 4.10 -3.79
CA LEU A 85 -4.67 3.38 -2.84
C LEU A 85 -5.20 3.43 -1.43
N GLY A 86 -5.66 4.59 -0.96
CA GLY A 86 -6.19 4.75 0.39
C GLY A 86 -7.42 3.87 0.66
N ASP A 87 -8.34 3.78 -0.30
CA ASP A 87 -9.57 3.00 -0.16
C ASP A 87 -9.32 1.49 -0.30
N VAL A 88 -8.50 1.09 -1.27
CA VAL A 88 -8.06 -0.30 -1.43
C VAL A 88 -7.32 -0.76 -0.16
N ALA A 89 -6.40 0.06 0.35
CA ALA A 89 -5.65 -0.22 1.58
C ALA A 89 -6.57 -0.38 2.80
N ARG A 90 -7.69 0.35 2.89
CA ARG A 90 -8.71 0.13 3.94
C ARG A 90 -9.40 -1.22 3.78
N VAL A 91 -9.79 -1.60 2.56
CA VAL A 91 -10.49 -2.86 2.28
C VAL A 91 -9.63 -4.07 2.67
N ILE A 92 -8.35 -4.06 2.30
CA ILE A 92 -7.41 -5.14 2.64
C ILE A 92 -6.88 -5.08 4.07
N ARG A 93 -7.20 -4.02 4.82
CA ARG A 93 -6.63 -3.69 6.14
C ARG A 93 -5.11 -3.68 6.09
N ALA A 94 -4.57 -2.80 5.24
CA ALA A 94 -3.15 -2.55 5.10
C ALA A 94 -2.52 -2.12 6.43
N ARG A 95 -1.30 -2.59 6.67
CA ARG A 95 -0.51 -2.24 7.83
C ARG A 95 -0.08 -0.78 7.72
N ARG A 96 -0.33 -0.01 8.78
CA ARG A 96 0.14 1.37 8.89
C ARG A 96 1.56 1.39 9.42
N ARG A 97 2.31 2.44 9.11
CA ARG A 97 3.55 2.75 9.83
C ARG A 97 3.18 2.90 11.31
N ALA A 98 3.95 2.26 12.19
CA ALA A 98 3.80 2.49 13.62
C ALA A 98 4.13 3.96 13.87
N GLY A 99 3.11 4.78 14.12
CA GLY A 99 3.32 6.11 14.66
C GLY A 99 4.02 5.92 16.00
N GLY A 100 5.21 6.51 16.16
CA GLY A 100 5.75 6.75 17.49
C GLY A 100 4.67 7.42 18.34
N LYS A 101 4.64 7.10 19.64
CA LYS A 101 3.83 7.83 20.63
C LYS A 101 3.94 9.34 20.39
N GLY A 102 2.82 10.02 20.61
CA GLY A 102 2.58 11.41 20.23
C GLY A 102 3.73 12.39 20.46
N GLN A 103 3.86 13.30 19.52
CA GLN A 103 4.44 14.61 19.78
C GLN A 103 3.26 15.55 20.04
N SER A 104 2.75 15.53 21.27
CA SER A 104 2.37 16.79 21.91
C SER A 104 3.71 17.47 22.23
N ALA A 105 4.20 18.25 21.28
CA ALA A 105 5.31 19.14 21.55
C ALA A 105 4.78 20.24 22.47
N ASP A 106 5.02 20.02 23.76
CA ASP A 106 5.29 21.05 24.75
C ASP A 106 6.21 22.11 24.13
N VAL A 107 5.62 23.18 23.60
CA VAL A 107 6.29 24.45 23.34
C VAL A 107 5.27 25.55 23.59
N MET A 108 5.20 26.03 24.83
CA MET A 108 5.27 27.47 25.00
C MET A 108 6.06 27.78 26.25
N ALA A 109 7.33 28.10 25.99
CA ALA A 109 8.29 28.58 26.95
C ALA A 109 7.72 29.75 27.77
N CYS A 110 8.12 29.71 29.04
CA CYS A 110 8.19 30.78 30.01
C CYS A 110 8.25 32.19 29.40
N ASP A 111 7.24 32.98 29.75
CA ASP A 111 7.18 34.42 29.63
C ASP A 111 8.07 35.05 30.74
N ASN A 112 9.10 35.76 30.30
CA ASN A 112 9.46 37.12 30.72
C ASN A 112 9.71 37.41 32.23
N ARG A 113 10.99 37.42 32.64
CA ARG A 113 11.65 38.59 33.28
C ARG A 113 13.14 38.42 33.50
#